data_AF-A0A7W6KPL4-F1
#
_entry.id   AF-A0A7W6KPL4-F1
#
_cell.length_a   1.000
_cell.length_b   1.000
_cell.length_c   1.000
_cell.angle_alpha   90.00
_cell.angle_beta   90.00
_cell.angle_gamma   90.00
#
_symmetry.space_group_name_H-M   'P 1'
#
loop_
_entity.id
_entity.type
_entity.pdbx_description
1 polymer ?
#
loop_
_entity_poly.entity_id
_entity_poly.type
_entity_poly.pdbx_seq_one_letter_code
_entity_poly.pdbx_strand_id
1 'polypeptide(L)'
;MANAKHVLNQDMFLTWRNLKMWGEVNFGKWKGKGKTLPQVLVADPDWFFWALDEGAFKGSLATEAEKLARRARSIKLPSALAGTHCIQHWISHDGKYARFDLIESSQGPHHGSSTEVRRPTLNMEFPRGIKQYDKLGCKQLMDSFKYHWFEGKPFKKAKVEAFFDNVANFENP
;
A
#
# COMPACT_ATOMS: atom_id res chain seq x y z
N MET A 1 -0.56 13.29 52.73
CA MET A 1 -1.29 12.54 51.69
C MET A 1 -1.49 13.47 50.49
N ALA A 2 -0.60 13.39 49.49
CA ALA A 2 -0.64 14.23 48.31
C ALA A 2 -1.15 13.43 47.10
N ASN A 3 -1.86 14.15 46.23
CA ASN A 3 -2.87 13.69 45.30
C ASN A 3 -2.26 13.03 44.04
N ALA A 4 -2.33 11.70 43.94
CA ALA A 4 -1.78 10.90 42.83
C ALA A 4 -2.70 10.81 41.59
N LYS A 5 -3.68 11.70 41.44
CA LYS A 5 -4.68 11.62 40.35
C LYS A 5 -4.45 12.58 39.18
N HIS A 6 -3.33 13.31 39.14
CA HIS A 6 -3.12 14.33 38.10
C HIS A 6 -1.95 14.10 37.13
N VAL A 7 -1.17 13.04 37.30
CA VAL A 7 0.00 12.76 36.43
C VAL A 7 -0.32 11.79 35.28
N LEU A 8 -1.43 11.04 35.35
CA LEU A 8 -1.75 10.01 34.36
C LEU A 8 -2.38 10.52 33.04
N ASN A 9 -2.64 11.82 32.91
CA ASN A 9 -3.38 12.35 31.76
C ASN A 9 -2.53 13.14 30.74
N GLN A 10 -1.35 13.63 31.11
CA GLN A 10 -0.52 14.38 30.15
C GLN A 10 0.33 13.45 29.27
N ASP A 11 0.91 12.38 29.83
CA ASP A 11 1.68 11.39 29.05
C ASP A 11 0.82 10.58 28.07
N MET A 12 -0.44 10.33 28.43
CA MET A 12 -1.40 9.66 27.55
C MET A 12 -1.89 10.58 26.41
N PHE A 13 -1.94 11.90 26.61
CA PHE A 13 -2.25 12.86 25.55
C PHE A 13 -1.03 13.15 24.64
N LEU A 14 0.19 13.11 25.18
CA LEU A 14 1.45 13.26 24.43
C LEU A 14 1.75 12.05 23.53
N THR A 15 1.37 10.84 23.94
CA THR A 15 1.51 9.62 23.12
C THR A 15 0.54 9.56 21.95
N TRP A 16 -0.64 10.19 22.02
CA TRP A 16 -1.59 10.26 20.91
C TRP A 16 -1.26 11.36 19.89
N ARG A 17 -0.61 12.45 20.32
CA ARG A 17 -0.17 13.55 19.43
C ARG A 17 1.05 13.20 18.56
N ASN A 18 1.77 12.13 18.88
CA ASN A 18 2.91 11.63 18.09
C ASN A 18 2.54 10.49 17.11
N LEU A 19 1.27 10.07 17.04
CA LEU A 19 0.77 9.35 15.87
C LEU A 19 0.61 10.37 14.75
N LYS A 20 1.58 10.40 13.83
CA LYS A 20 1.53 11.27 12.64
C LYS A 20 0.30 10.85 11.81
N MET A 21 -0.82 11.54 11.99
CA MET A 21 -2.05 11.25 11.24
C MET A 21 -1.82 11.57 9.76
N TRP A 22 -2.12 10.62 8.88
CA TRP A 22 -2.10 10.84 7.45
C TRP A 22 -3.12 11.91 7.04
N GLY A 23 -2.71 12.82 6.16
CA GLY A 23 -3.56 13.87 5.62
C GLY A 23 -4.74 13.33 4.83
N GLU A 24 -5.88 13.99 4.96
CA GLU A 24 -7.07 13.70 4.16
C GLU A 24 -6.97 14.29 2.75
N VAL A 25 -7.39 13.50 1.76
CA VAL A 25 -7.40 13.91 0.36
C VAL A 25 -8.75 14.56 0.05
N ASN A 26 -8.78 15.90 0.00
CA ASN A 26 -10.01 16.66 -0.18
C ASN A 26 -10.15 17.32 -1.56
N PHE A 27 -9.67 16.65 -2.62
CA PHE A 27 -9.76 17.13 -4.00
C PHE A 27 -10.09 16.00 -4.99
N GLY A 28 -10.37 16.37 -6.24
CA GLY A 28 -10.77 15.44 -7.29
C GLY A 28 -11.98 14.61 -6.86
N LYS A 29 -11.97 13.31 -7.18
CA LYS A 29 -13.03 12.38 -6.79
C LYS A 29 -13.09 12.03 -5.29
N TRP A 30 -12.13 12.51 -4.50
CA TRP A 30 -12.03 12.23 -3.06
C TRP A 30 -12.53 13.38 -2.19
N LYS A 31 -12.79 14.55 -2.78
CA LYS A 31 -13.38 15.70 -2.09
C LYS A 31 -14.63 15.29 -1.29
N GLY A 32 -14.66 15.68 -0.02
CA GLY A 32 -15.77 15.41 0.90
C GLY A 32 -15.90 13.96 1.39
N LYS A 33 -14.97 13.05 1.05
CA LYS A 33 -15.06 11.63 1.45
C LYS A 33 -14.33 11.28 2.76
N GLY A 34 -13.57 12.22 3.32
CA GLY A 34 -12.82 12.03 4.58
C GLY A 34 -11.80 10.89 4.53
N LYS A 35 -11.26 10.58 3.33
CA LYS A 35 -10.27 9.50 3.16
C LYS A 35 -8.85 10.04 3.26
N THR A 36 -8.01 9.35 4.02
CA THR A 36 -6.59 9.66 4.13
C THR A 36 -5.80 9.14 2.93
N LEU A 37 -4.56 9.62 2.73
CA LEU A 37 -3.68 9.18 1.63
C LEU A 37 -3.57 7.64 1.53
N PRO A 38 -3.29 6.88 2.61
CA PRO A 38 -3.26 5.42 2.54
C PRO A 38 -4.60 4.81 2.13
N GLN A 39 -5.73 5.35 2.61
CA GLN A 39 -7.06 4.87 2.21
C GLN A 39 -7.38 5.15 0.75
N VAL A 40 -6.88 6.25 0.19
CA VAL A 40 -6.99 6.56 -1.23
C VAL A 40 -6.15 5.60 -2.05
N LEU A 41 -4.89 5.36 -1.66
CA LEU A 41 -4.00 4.42 -2.34
C LEU A 41 -4.62 3.03 -2.43
N VAL A 42 -5.08 2.43 -1.33
CA VAL A 42 -5.64 1.06 -1.37
C VAL A 42 -7.02 0.98 -2.02
N ALA A 43 -7.72 2.10 -2.17
CA ALA A 43 -9.02 2.13 -2.83
C ALA A 43 -8.87 2.33 -4.35
N ASP A 44 -7.87 3.08 -4.79
CA ASP A 44 -7.59 3.33 -6.20
C ASP A 44 -6.11 3.70 -6.41
N PRO A 45 -5.22 2.69 -6.55
CA PRO A 45 -3.80 2.91 -6.78
C PRO A 45 -3.54 3.69 -8.07
N ASP A 46 -4.33 3.41 -9.12
CA ASP A 46 -4.20 4.09 -10.42
C ASP A 46 -4.34 5.61 -10.28
N TRP A 47 -5.41 6.04 -9.61
CA TRP A 47 -5.64 7.45 -9.34
C TRP A 47 -4.59 8.06 -8.42
N PHE A 48 -4.14 7.33 -7.40
CA PHE A 48 -3.13 7.84 -6.47
C PHE A 48 -1.82 8.14 -7.20
N PHE A 49 -1.31 7.18 -7.99
CA PHE A 49 -0.06 7.38 -8.73
C PHE A 49 -0.21 8.41 -9.84
N TRP A 50 -1.35 8.45 -10.56
CA TRP A 50 -1.62 9.55 -11.49
C TRP A 50 -1.61 10.92 -10.80
N ALA A 51 -2.28 11.07 -9.64
CA ALA A 51 -2.31 12.34 -8.92
C ALA A 51 -0.92 12.75 -8.40
N LEU A 52 -0.06 11.78 -8.09
CA LEU A 52 1.33 12.03 -7.73
C LEU A 52 2.13 12.52 -8.95
N ASP A 53 2.02 11.83 -10.08
CA ASP A 53 2.73 12.15 -11.32
C ASP A 53 2.37 13.55 -11.84
N GLU A 54 1.10 13.94 -11.74
CA GLU A 54 0.61 15.27 -12.12
C GLU A 54 0.93 16.37 -11.09
N GLY A 55 1.60 16.03 -9.99
CA GLY A 55 1.88 16.97 -8.90
C GLY A 55 0.61 17.56 -8.27
N ALA A 56 -0.50 16.81 -8.25
CA ALA A 56 -1.79 17.27 -7.76
C ALA A 56 -1.81 17.46 -6.24
N PHE A 57 -1.00 16.68 -5.50
CA PHE A 57 -0.79 16.87 -4.07
C PHE A 57 0.04 18.14 -3.82
N LYS A 58 -0.35 18.96 -2.83
CA LYS A 58 0.31 20.23 -2.50
C LYS A 58 0.67 20.31 -1.02
N GLY A 59 1.67 21.12 -0.67
CA GLY A 59 2.09 21.35 0.72
C GLY A 59 2.50 20.06 1.43
N SER A 60 2.10 19.90 2.70
CA SER A 60 2.40 18.70 3.50
C SER A 60 1.86 17.41 2.86
N LEU A 61 0.74 17.49 2.15
CA LEU A 61 0.13 16.34 1.48
C LEU A 61 1.02 15.80 0.35
N ALA A 62 1.81 16.66 -0.32
CA ALA A 62 2.78 16.24 -1.33
C ALA A 62 3.91 15.40 -0.69
N THR A 63 4.50 15.90 0.39
CA THR A 63 5.56 15.19 1.13
C THR A 63 5.07 13.84 1.67
N GLU A 64 3.83 13.79 2.16
CA GLU A 64 3.22 12.55 2.61
C GLU A 64 2.95 11.58 1.46
N ALA A 65 2.46 12.08 0.31
CA ALA A 65 2.21 11.26 -0.87
C ALA A 65 3.50 10.65 -1.43
N GLU A 66 4.59 11.41 -1.51
CA GLU A 66 5.91 10.90 -1.92
C GLU A 66 6.43 9.82 -0.98
N LYS A 67 6.33 10.05 0.33
CA LYS A 67 6.68 9.04 1.35
C LYS A 67 5.85 7.78 1.18
N LEU A 68 4.53 7.93 1.01
CA LEU A 68 3.63 6.81 0.81
C LEU A 68 3.94 6.05 -0.48
N ALA A 69 4.29 6.76 -1.56
CA ALA A 69 4.64 6.15 -2.84
C ALA A 69 5.94 5.32 -2.77
N ARG A 70 6.98 5.81 -2.08
CA ARG A 70 8.21 5.02 -1.83
C ARG A 70 7.90 3.70 -1.12
N ARG A 71 7.05 3.76 -0.10
CA ARG A 71 6.57 2.59 0.65
C ARG A 71 5.74 1.64 -0.22
N ALA A 72 4.79 2.18 -0.97
CA ALA A 72 3.90 1.41 -1.84
C ALA A 72 4.63 0.68 -2.99
N ARG A 73 5.82 1.16 -3.39
CA ARG A 73 6.67 0.54 -4.41
C ARG A 73 7.61 -0.55 -3.88
N SER A 74 7.76 -0.68 -2.55
CA SER A 74 8.79 -1.51 -1.91
C SER A 74 8.26 -2.30 -0.71
N ILE A 75 7.04 -2.83 -0.83
CA ILE A 75 6.39 -3.59 0.25
C ILE A 75 7.07 -4.95 0.41
N LYS A 76 7.58 -5.23 1.62
CA LYS A 76 8.17 -6.52 1.97
C LYS A 76 7.10 -7.60 2.05
N LEU A 77 7.53 -8.84 1.77
CA LEU A 77 6.75 -10.04 2.07
C LEU A 77 6.38 -10.11 3.56
N PRO A 78 5.27 -10.77 3.92
CA PRO A 78 5.00 -11.17 5.30
C PRO A 78 6.22 -11.88 5.89
N SER A 79 6.55 -11.60 7.16
CA SER A 79 7.77 -12.07 7.80
C SER A 79 7.96 -13.60 7.74
N ALA A 80 6.87 -14.36 7.83
CA ALA A 80 6.89 -15.82 7.72
C ALA A 80 7.36 -16.36 6.35
N LEU A 81 7.32 -15.52 5.31
CA LEU A 81 7.68 -15.87 3.93
C LEU A 81 8.99 -15.20 3.47
N ALA A 82 9.57 -14.33 4.30
CA ALA A 82 10.77 -13.60 3.97
C ALA A 82 11.96 -14.57 3.76
N GLY A 83 12.69 -14.38 2.65
CA GLY A 83 13.87 -15.18 2.31
C GLY A 83 13.58 -16.50 1.58
N THR A 84 12.35 -17.00 1.63
CA THR A 84 11.97 -18.24 0.93
C THR A 84 11.03 -18.00 -0.25
N HIS A 85 10.24 -16.92 -0.21
CA HIS A 85 9.25 -16.62 -1.24
C HIS A 85 9.58 -15.36 -2.05
N CYS A 86 8.85 -15.17 -3.15
CA CYS A 86 8.83 -13.97 -3.96
C CYS A 86 7.40 -13.63 -4.40
N ILE A 87 7.20 -12.40 -4.87
CA ILE A 87 5.98 -11.99 -5.58
C ILE A 87 6.07 -12.50 -7.01
N GLN A 88 5.07 -13.26 -7.47
CA GLN A 88 4.89 -13.62 -8.87
C GLN A 88 3.72 -12.80 -9.44
N HIS A 89 4.01 -11.82 -10.30
CA HIS A 89 3.00 -11.11 -11.06
C HIS A 89 2.62 -11.89 -12.31
N TRP A 90 1.31 -12.03 -12.55
CA TRP A 90 0.76 -12.66 -13.73
C TRP A 90 0.29 -11.62 -14.74
N ILE A 91 0.72 -11.79 -15.99
CA ILE A 91 0.29 -11.00 -17.14
C ILE A 91 -0.39 -11.98 -18.11
N SER A 92 -1.64 -11.72 -18.44
CA SER A 92 -2.41 -12.56 -19.36
C SER A 92 -1.85 -12.48 -20.78
N HIS A 93 -2.23 -13.46 -21.61
CA HIS A 93 -1.78 -13.55 -23.01
C HIS A 93 -2.11 -12.30 -23.85
N ASP A 94 -3.11 -11.51 -23.46
CA ASP A 94 -3.48 -10.24 -24.10
C ASP A 94 -2.73 -9.02 -23.52
N GLY A 95 -1.68 -9.26 -22.73
CA GLY A 95 -0.79 -8.23 -22.20
C GLY A 95 -1.37 -7.45 -21.01
N LYS A 96 -2.45 -7.92 -20.38
CA LYS A 96 -3.07 -7.25 -19.24
C LYS A 96 -2.56 -7.81 -17.93
N TYR A 97 -2.49 -6.97 -16.90
CA TYR A 97 -2.26 -7.46 -15.55
C TYR A 97 -3.42 -8.37 -15.12
N ALA A 98 -3.12 -9.45 -14.40
CA ALA A 98 -4.14 -10.42 -13.96
C ALA A 98 -4.24 -10.57 -12.44
N ARG A 99 -3.12 -10.77 -11.75
CA ARG A 99 -3.01 -10.91 -10.28
C ARG A 99 -1.54 -10.99 -9.86
N PHE A 100 -1.27 -11.13 -8.57
CA PHE A 100 -0.01 -11.68 -8.10
C PHE A 100 -0.26 -12.79 -7.07
N ASP A 101 0.71 -13.70 -6.97
CA ASP A 101 0.74 -14.76 -5.96
C ASP A 101 2.06 -14.68 -5.17
N LEU A 102 2.09 -15.28 -3.97
CA LEU A 102 3.32 -15.49 -3.20
C LEU A 102 3.77 -16.93 -3.40
N ILE A 103 4.92 -17.14 -4.04
CA ILE A 103 5.44 -18.49 -4.37
C ILE A 103 6.84 -18.67 -3.82
N GLU A 104 7.27 -19.93 -3.64
CA GLU A 104 8.67 -20.23 -3.33
C GLU A 104 9.59 -19.70 -4.44
N SER A 105 10.68 -19.05 -4.04
CA SER A 105 11.66 -18.48 -4.97
C SER A 105 12.33 -19.56 -5.82
N SER A 106 12.42 -20.80 -5.30
CA SER A 106 12.98 -21.98 -5.98
C SER A 106 12.02 -22.63 -6.97
N GLN A 107 10.75 -22.24 -7.01
CA GLN A 107 9.78 -22.85 -7.92
C GLN A 107 10.22 -22.66 -9.38
N GLY A 108 10.11 -23.70 -10.21
CA GLY A 108 10.46 -23.65 -11.63
C GLY A 108 9.66 -22.59 -12.42
N PRO A 109 10.09 -22.25 -13.65
CA PRO A 109 9.38 -21.28 -14.47
C PRO A 109 7.97 -21.78 -14.83
N HIS A 110 7.07 -20.84 -15.09
CA HIS A 110 5.73 -21.18 -15.58
C HIS A 110 5.78 -21.77 -17.00
N HIS A 111 5.00 -22.82 -17.22
CA HIS A 111 4.74 -23.39 -18.54
C HIS A 111 3.28 -23.11 -18.94
N GLY A 112 3.07 -22.16 -19.86
CA GLY A 112 1.76 -21.76 -20.35
C GLY A 112 1.84 -20.50 -21.21
N SER A 113 0.69 -19.99 -21.65
CA SER A 113 0.61 -18.81 -22.52
C SER A 113 0.65 -17.47 -21.78
N SER A 114 0.65 -17.48 -20.45
CA SER A 114 0.75 -16.26 -19.64
C SER A 114 2.21 -15.94 -19.33
N THR A 115 2.52 -14.66 -19.20
CA THR A 115 3.85 -14.20 -18.79
C THR A 115 3.90 -14.01 -17.28
N GLU A 116 5.02 -14.37 -16.66
CA GLU A 116 5.28 -14.10 -15.25
C GLU A 116 6.41 -13.08 -15.06
N VAL A 117 6.30 -12.27 -14.01
CA VAL A 117 7.40 -11.41 -13.53
C VAL A 117 7.55 -11.62 -12.04
N ARG A 118 8.75 -12.02 -11.60
CA ARG A 118 9.04 -12.27 -10.18
C ARG A 118 9.81 -11.12 -9.55
N ARG A 119 9.45 -10.74 -8.31
CA ARG A 119 10.07 -9.64 -7.55
C ARG A 119 10.19 -10.00 -6.06
N PRO A 120 11.22 -9.51 -5.34
CA PRO A 120 11.36 -9.74 -3.90
C PRO A 120 10.40 -8.89 -3.05
N THR A 121 9.93 -7.76 -3.60
CA THR A 121 8.97 -6.84 -2.96
C THR A 121 7.77 -6.59 -3.86
N LEU A 122 6.63 -6.27 -3.25
CA LEU A 122 5.44 -5.85 -3.97
C LEU A 122 5.54 -4.35 -4.32
N ASN A 123 5.32 -4.05 -5.60
CA ASN A 123 5.13 -2.70 -6.11
C ASN A 123 3.66 -2.50 -6.51
N MET A 124 2.93 -1.64 -5.80
CA MET A 124 1.52 -1.33 -6.09
C MET A 124 1.30 -0.55 -7.39
N GLU A 125 2.34 0.06 -7.94
CA GLU A 125 2.30 0.75 -9.23
C GLU A 125 2.48 -0.20 -10.43
N PHE A 126 2.85 -1.46 -10.18
CA PHE A 126 3.23 -2.42 -11.22
C PHE A 126 2.26 -2.49 -12.43
N PRO A 127 0.92 -2.52 -12.26
CA PRO A 127 -0.02 -2.58 -13.38
C PRO A 127 0.09 -1.36 -14.31
N ARG A 128 0.36 -0.16 -13.78
CA ARG A 128 0.53 1.07 -14.58
C ARG A 128 1.77 1.01 -15.48
N GLY A 129 2.80 0.26 -15.06
CA GLY A 129 4.00 0.02 -15.87
C GLY A 129 3.75 -0.90 -17.06
N ILE A 130 2.67 -1.68 -17.05
CA ILE A 130 2.26 -2.53 -18.20
C ILE A 130 1.39 -1.71 -19.14
N LYS A 131 0.35 -1.07 -18.59
CA LYS A 131 -0.58 -0.24 -19.35
C LYS A 131 -0.93 1.00 -18.54
N GLN A 132 -0.66 2.17 -19.12
CA GLN A 132 -1.09 3.43 -18.53
C GLN A 132 -2.62 3.43 -18.40
N TYR A 133 -3.10 3.79 -17.21
CA TYR A 133 -4.53 3.75 -16.85
C TYR A 133 -5.14 2.34 -16.91
N ASP A 134 -4.77 1.50 -15.95
CA ASP A 134 -5.30 0.13 -15.81
C ASP A 134 -6.10 -0.05 -14.51
N LYS A 135 -7.37 0.39 -14.56
CA LYS A 135 -8.30 0.27 -13.44
C LYS A 135 -8.58 -1.17 -13.02
N LEU A 136 -8.71 -2.08 -13.99
CA LEU A 136 -9.00 -3.49 -13.70
C LEU A 136 -7.78 -4.17 -13.09
N GLY A 137 -6.60 -3.96 -13.67
CA GLY A 137 -5.34 -4.49 -13.15
C GLY A 137 -5.03 -3.98 -11.75
N CYS A 138 -5.22 -2.68 -11.49
CA CYS A 138 -5.06 -2.13 -10.14
C CYS A 138 -6.06 -2.72 -9.13
N LYS A 139 -7.31 -2.97 -9.55
CA LYS A 139 -8.28 -3.67 -8.71
C LYS A 139 -7.84 -5.10 -8.39
N GLN A 140 -7.38 -5.86 -9.38
CA GLN A 140 -6.88 -7.23 -9.17
C GLN A 140 -5.65 -7.27 -8.27
N LEU A 141 -4.75 -6.28 -8.39
CA LEU A 141 -3.61 -6.14 -7.49
C LEU A 141 -4.08 -5.91 -6.05
N MET A 142 -5.07 -5.03 -5.85
CA MET A 142 -5.65 -4.78 -4.53
C MET A 142 -6.40 -5.98 -3.95
N ASP A 143 -7.07 -6.78 -4.79
CA ASP A 143 -7.73 -8.01 -4.35
C ASP A 143 -6.68 -9.02 -3.84
N SER A 144 -5.55 -9.18 -4.55
CA SER A 144 -4.41 -10.03 -4.13
C SER A 144 -3.72 -9.48 -2.86
N PHE A 145 -3.49 -8.17 -2.79
CA PHE A 145 -2.90 -7.51 -1.62
C PHE A 145 -3.76 -7.68 -0.37
N LYS A 146 -5.08 -7.53 -0.50
CA LYS A 146 -6.02 -7.76 0.59
C LYS A 146 -5.94 -9.20 1.11
N TYR A 147 -5.88 -10.18 0.20
CA TYR A 147 -5.78 -11.57 0.57
C TYR A 147 -4.52 -11.85 1.40
N HIS A 148 -3.35 -11.43 0.90
CA HIS A 148 -2.07 -11.78 1.52
C HIS A 148 -1.66 -10.96 2.75
N TRP A 149 -1.98 -9.66 2.82
CA TRP A 149 -1.58 -8.80 3.96
C TRP A 149 -2.71 -8.49 4.94
N PHE A 150 -3.95 -8.70 4.53
CA PHE A 150 -5.13 -8.37 5.35
C PHE A 150 -6.05 -9.57 5.56
N GLU A 151 -5.61 -10.79 5.21
CA GLU A 151 -6.39 -12.02 5.37
C GLU A 151 -7.77 -11.94 4.68
N GLY A 152 -7.84 -11.24 3.55
CA GLY A 152 -9.10 -10.99 2.83
C GLY A 152 -10.04 -9.99 3.52
N LYS A 153 -9.68 -9.44 4.69
CA LYS A 153 -10.54 -8.54 5.47
C LYS A 153 -10.63 -7.15 4.81
N PRO A 154 -11.73 -6.41 5.05
CA PRO A 154 -11.87 -5.04 4.52
C PRO A 154 -10.75 -4.10 4.97
N PHE A 155 -10.36 -3.17 4.08
CA PHE A 155 -9.41 -2.09 4.35
C PHE A 155 -10.00 -1.04 5.29
N LYS A 156 -10.03 -1.34 6.59
CA LYS A 156 -10.44 -0.39 7.63
C LYS A 156 -9.37 0.70 7.80
N LYS A 157 -9.78 1.97 7.96
CA LYS A 157 -8.91 3.15 8.11
C LYS A 157 -7.68 2.88 8.99
N ALA A 158 -7.92 2.55 10.26
CA ALA A 158 -6.87 2.33 11.25
C ALA A 158 -5.90 1.20 10.87
N LYS A 159 -6.37 0.14 10.20
CA LYS A 159 -5.50 -0.98 9.79
C LYS A 159 -4.61 -0.60 8.60
N VAL A 160 -5.15 0.15 7.65
CA VAL A 160 -4.39 0.63 6.49
C VAL A 160 -3.35 1.66 6.94
N GLU A 161 -3.74 2.62 7.78
CA GLU A 161 -2.81 3.63 8.30
C GLU A 161 -1.68 2.97 9.11
N ALA A 162 -2.02 2.07 10.04
CA ALA A 162 -1.01 1.33 10.81
C ALA A 162 -0.07 0.51 9.92
N PHE A 163 -0.58 -0.08 8.83
CA PHE A 163 0.25 -0.81 7.87
C PHE A 163 1.27 0.13 7.21
N PHE A 164 0.82 1.29 6.73
CA PHE A 164 1.70 2.24 6.06
C PHE A 164 2.58 3.06 7.00
N ASP A 165 2.27 3.12 8.30
CA ASP A 165 3.13 3.75 9.30
C ASP A 165 4.30 2.87 9.73
N ASN A 166 4.10 1.55 9.77
CA ASN A 166 5.11 0.60 10.20
C ASN A 166 6.25 0.48 9.15
N VAL A 167 7.38 1.13 9.42
CA VAL A 167 8.58 1.12 8.56
C VAL A 167 9.12 -0.28 8.29
N ALA A 168 8.89 -1.24 9.20
CA ALA A 168 9.36 -2.61 9.02
C ALA A 168 8.68 -3.33 7.84
N ASN A 169 7.55 -2.82 7.35
CA ASN A 169 6.83 -3.38 6.21
C ASN A 169 7.48 -3.03 4.85
N PHE A 170 8.51 -2.19 4.81
CA PHE A 170 9.08 -1.66 3.56
C PHE A 170 10.59 -1.86 3.51
N GLU A 171 11.13 -2.02 2.29
CA GLU A 171 12.58 -2.11 2.05
C GLU A 171 13.23 -0.73 2.02
N ASN A 172 12.59 0.25 1.38
CA ASN A 172 13.09 1.62 1.25
C ASN A 172 12.03 2.64 1.74
N PRO A 173 11.85 2.81 3.07
CA PRO A 173 10.70 3.48 3.70
C PRO A 173 10.65 5.02 3.65
#